data_AF-A0A5E3XHS7-F1
#
_entry.id   AF-A0A5E3XHS7-F1
#
_cell.length_a   1.000
_cell.length_b   1.000
_cell.length_c   1.000
_cell.angle_alpha   90.00
_cell.angle_beta   90.00
_cell.angle_gamma   90.00
#
_symmetry.space_group_name_H-M   'P 1'
#
loop_
_entity.id
_entity.type
_entity.pdbx_description
1 polymer ?
#
loop_
_entity_poly.entity_id
_entity_poly.type
_entity_poly.pdbx_seq_one_letter_code
_entity_poly.pdbx_strand_id
1 'polypeptide(L)'
;MADRMIPARGASAAPKLDVKDPHTIRVFWRNLDFLFDSCRVNDDLEKKKHVTRLAPLSEVEIWEELAEFTDNTKTYNDFKKAVNELYPGTGDTQKYDIEDLDLIVGSRAWPGMSTLVEFADYERNFCHVAKYLIDQGILSERERNRAFA
;
A
#
# COMPACT_ATOMS: atom_id res chain seq x y z
N MET A 1 -0.74 -31.74 0.15
CA MET A 1 -1.59 -30.53 0.18
C MET A 1 -1.06 -29.69 1.32
N ALA A 2 -0.41 -28.56 1.06
CA ALA A 2 0.09 -27.72 2.13
C ALA A 2 -1.12 -27.01 2.76
N ASP A 3 -1.32 -27.25 4.06
CA ASP A 3 -2.23 -26.47 4.87
C ASP A 3 -1.80 -25.00 4.77
N ARG A 4 -2.62 -24.15 4.14
CA ARG A 4 -2.28 -22.75 3.88
C ARG A 4 -2.51 -21.98 5.18
N MET A 5 -1.51 -22.02 6.05
CA MET A 5 -1.51 -21.29 7.31
C MET A 5 -1.04 -19.84 7.09
N ILE A 6 -1.64 -18.91 7.82
CA ILE A 6 -1.22 -17.50 7.78
C ILE A 6 0.23 -17.38 8.27
N PRO A 7 1.11 -16.68 7.53
CA PRO A 7 2.51 -16.54 7.90
C PRO A 7 2.69 -15.86 9.27
N ALA A 8 3.83 -16.13 9.91
CA ALA A 8 4.25 -15.40 11.09
C ALA A 8 4.72 -13.98 10.70
N ARG A 9 4.65 -13.03 11.65
CA ARG A 9 5.20 -11.68 11.47
C ARG A 9 6.67 -11.77 11.05
N GLY A 10 7.05 -11.02 10.01
CA GLY A 10 8.43 -11.00 9.51
C GLY A 10 8.85 -12.20 8.66
N ALA A 11 7.97 -13.19 8.43
CA ALA A 11 8.23 -14.24 7.44
C ALA A 11 8.31 -13.64 6.03
N SER A 12 9.02 -14.30 5.11
CA SER A 12 9.16 -13.82 3.72
C SER A 12 7.82 -13.65 2.99
N ALA A 13 6.81 -14.44 3.37
CA ALA A 13 5.45 -14.39 2.83
C ALA A 13 4.52 -13.40 3.57
N ALA A 14 4.99 -12.76 4.66
CA ALA A 14 4.20 -11.79 5.39
C ALA A 14 4.16 -10.44 4.63
N PRO A 15 3.01 -9.75 4.61
CA PRO A 15 2.92 -8.40 4.08
C PRO A 15 3.86 -7.45 4.84
N LYS A 16 4.49 -6.54 4.11
CA LYS A 16 5.39 -5.53 4.70
C LYS A 16 4.71 -4.17 4.65
N LEU A 17 4.81 -3.45 5.75
CA LEU A 17 4.40 -2.06 5.87
C LEU A 17 5.63 -1.25 6.27
N ASP A 18 5.90 -0.18 5.54
CA ASP A 18 6.89 0.83 5.92
C ASP A 18 6.14 2.11 6.31
N VAL A 19 6.21 2.45 7.59
CA VAL A 19 5.53 3.61 8.17
C VAL A 19 6.02 4.93 7.55
N LYS A 20 7.25 4.94 7.01
CA LYS A 20 7.84 6.11 6.36
C LYS A 20 7.37 6.30 4.92
N ASP A 21 6.80 5.28 4.31
CA ASP A 21 6.27 5.29 2.96
C ASP A 21 4.77 4.97 3.00
N PRO A 22 3.90 6.00 2.99
CA PRO A 22 2.45 5.85 3.02
C PRO A 22 1.93 4.95 1.89
N HIS A 23 2.62 4.85 0.75
CA HIS A 23 2.18 4.03 -0.37
C HIS A 23 2.26 2.52 -0.07
N THR A 24 3.05 2.13 0.94
CA THR A 24 3.14 0.73 1.37
C THR A 24 1.87 0.23 2.06
N ILE A 25 1.03 1.10 2.66
CA ILE A 25 -0.23 0.68 3.30
C ILE A 25 -1.18 0.01 2.30
N ARG A 26 -1.24 0.52 1.06
CA ARG A 26 -2.08 -0.04 -0.01
C ARG A 26 -1.60 -1.43 -0.41
N VAL A 27 -0.29 -1.60 -0.56
CA VAL A 27 0.33 -2.88 -0.90
C VAL A 27 0.14 -3.89 0.22
N PHE A 28 0.27 -3.43 1.47
CA PHE A 28 0.02 -4.21 2.68
C PHE A 28 -1.41 -4.77 2.70
N TRP A 29 -2.42 -3.92 2.49
CA TRP A 29 -3.82 -4.34 2.40
C TRP A 29 -4.09 -5.34 1.28
N ARG A 30 -3.61 -5.06 0.06
CA ARG A 30 -3.80 -5.97 -1.08
C ARG A 30 -3.21 -7.36 -0.81
N ASN A 31 -2.04 -7.42 -0.18
CA ASN A 31 -1.40 -8.67 0.16
C ASN A 31 -2.14 -9.40 1.29
N LEU A 32 -2.70 -8.67 2.27
CA LEU A 32 -3.57 -9.24 3.31
C LEU A 32 -4.87 -9.82 2.73
N ASP A 33 -5.55 -9.07 1.86
CA ASP A 33 -6.78 -9.52 1.20
C ASP A 33 -6.53 -10.83 0.44
N PHE A 34 -5.45 -10.89 -0.35
CA PHE A 34 -5.04 -12.11 -1.05
C PHE A 34 -4.70 -13.28 -0.11
N LEU A 35 -4.05 -13.00 1.03
CA LEU A 35 -3.74 -14.01 2.04
C LEU A 35 -5.00 -14.55 2.71
N PHE A 36 -5.96 -13.68 3.05
CA PHE A 36 -7.22 -14.07 3.63
C PHE A 36 -8.04 -14.94 2.69
N ASP A 37 -8.13 -14.57 1.41
CA ASP A 37 -8.78 -15.38 0.39
C ASP A 37 -8.08 -16.75 0.22
N SER A 38 -6.75 -16.74 0.20
CA SER A 38 -5.93 -17.95 0.04
C SER A 38 -6.02 -18.91 1.23
N CYS A 39 -6.20 -18.38 2.44
CA CYS A 39 -6.31 -19.13 3.69
C CYS A 39 -7.77 -19.33 4.14
N ARG A 40 -8.75 -18.84 3.37
CA ARG A 40 -10.20 -18.89 3.66
C ARG A 40 -10.61 -18.24 4.98
N VAL A 41 -9.94 -17.16 5.35
CA VAL A 41 -10.28 -16.35 6.53
C VAL A 41 -11.40 -15.40 6.12
N ASN A 42 -12.62 -15.69 6.55
CA ASN A 42 -13.81 -14.91 6.16
C ASN A 42 -14.38 -14.07 7.30
N ASP A 43 -14.06 -14.41 8.55
CA ASP A 43 -14.56 -13.70 9.73
C ASP A 43 -13.83 -12.36 9.92
N ASP A 44 -14.61 -11.29 10.11
CA ASP A 44 -14.06 -9.93 10.23
C ASP A 44 -13.21 -9.77 11.50
N LEU A 45 -13.58 -10.43 12.60
CA LEU A 45 -12.82 -10.37 13.84
C LEU A 45 -11.48 -11.08 13.69
N GLU A 46 -11.46 -12.25 13.04
CA GLU A 46 -10.22 -12.96 12.71
C GLU A 46 -9.33 -12.15 11.78
N LYS A 47 -9.90 -11.52 10.73
CA LYS A 47 -9.13 -10.65 9.83
C LYS A 47 -8.44 -9.52 10.59
N LYS A 48 -9.16 -8.79 11.46
CA LYS A 48 -8.60 -7.72 12.28
C LYS A 48 -7.44 -8.20 13.16
N LYS A 49 -7.62 -9.33 13.87
CA LYS A 49 -6.56 -9.92 14.70
C LYS A 49 -5.34 -10.32 13.87
N HIS A 50 -5.54 -10.83 12.67
CA HIS A 50 -4.43 -11.18 11.78
C HIS A 50 -3.70 -9.95 11.23
N VAL A 51 -4.42 -8.85 11.00
CA VAL A 51 -3.83 -7.58 10.57
C VAL A 51 -2.88 -7.04 11.63
N THR A 52 -3.32 -6.93 12.90
CA THR A 52 -2.43 -6.46 13.99
C THR A 52 -1.30 -7.46 14.26
N ARG A 53 -1.55 -8.77 14.10
CA ARG A 53 -0.47 -9.78 14.16
C ARG A 53 0.60 -9.58 13.08
N LEU A 54 0.22 -9.15 11.88
CA LEU A 54 1.14 -8.98 10.76
C LEU A 54 1.73 -7.56 10.66
N ALA A 55 1.12 -6.59 11.35
CA ALA A 55 1.58 -5.21 11.40
C ALA A 55 2.98 -5.07 12.05
N PRO A 56 3.73 -4.00 11.69
CA PRO A 56 4.94 -3.61 12.42
C PRO A 56 4.62 -3.30 13.88
N LEU A 57 5.53 -3.67 14.79
CA LEU A 57 5.35 -3.47 16.23
C LEU A 57 5.03 -2.01 16.63
N SER A 58 5.55 -1.02 15.88
CA SER A 58 5.28 0.39 16.13
C SER A 58 3.83 0.79 15.92
N GLU A 59 3.12 0.08 15.04
CA GLU A 59 1.74 0.41 14.65
C GLU A 59 0.70 -0.42 15.39
N VAL A 60 1.10 -1.58 15.95
CA VAL A 60 0.17 -2.51 16.62
C VAL A 60 -0.62 -1.80 17.72
N GLU A 61 0.06 -1.08 18.59
CA GLU A 61 -0.56 -0.40 19.72
C GLU A 61 -1.59 0.64 19.25
N ILE A 62 -1.22 1.45 18.24
CA ILE A 62 -2.09 2.46 17.64
C ILE A 62 -3.32 1.81 17.00
N TRP A 63 -3.15 0.69 16.30
CA TRP A 63 -4.26 0.01 15.61
C TRP A 63 -5.18 -0.71 16.59
N GLU A 64 -4.65 -1.27 17.69
CA GLU A 64 -5.44 -1.92 18.73
C GLU A 64 -6.25 -0.93 19.58
N GLU A 65 -5.82 0.33 19.65
CA GLU A 65 -6.55 1.43 20.30
C GLU A 65 -7.75 1.95 19.50
N LEU A 66 -7.83 1.65 18.19
CA LEU A 66 -8.94 2.09 17.35
C LEU A 66 -10.28 1.52 17.84
N ALA A 67 -11.31 2.37 17.86
CA ALA A 67 -12.67 1.95 18.19
C ALA A 67 -13.15 0.86 17.24
N GLU A 68 -12.73 0.93 15.98
CA GLU A 68 -13.04 -0.04 14.93
C GLU A 68 -12.35 -1.39 15.14
N PHE A 69 -11.28 -1.45 15.92
CA PHE A 69 -10.65 -2.71 16.32
C PHE A 69 -11.33 -3.32 17.55
N THR A 70 -11.57 -2.49 18.57
CA THR A 70 -12.12 -2.92 19.88
C THR A 70 -13.61 -3.27 19.83
N ASP A 71 -14.37 -2.60 18.96
CA ASP A 71 -15.78 -2.87 18.74
C ASP A 71 -15.97 -4.06 17.78
N ASN A 72 -16.38 -5.20 18.34
CA ASN A 72 -16.67 -6.42 17.59
C ASN A 72 -17.83 -6.29 16.59
N THR A 73 -18.64 -5.23 16.67
CA THR A 73 -19.73 -4.97 15.72
C THR A 73 -19.26 -4.27 14.44
N LYS A 74 -18.04 -3.73 14.44
CA LYS A 74 -17.43 -3.07 13.28
C LYS A 74 -16.91 -4.11 12.31
N THR A 75 -16.97 -3.83 11.02
CA THR A 75 -16.46 -4.74 9.99
C THR A 75 -14.95 -4.60 9.80
N TYR A 76 -14.35 -5.53 9.06
CA TYR A 76 -12.95 -5.40 8.63
C TYR A 76 -12.73 -4.14 7.79
N ASN A 77 -13.71 -3.76 6.96
CA ASN A 77 -13.62 -2.57 6.12
C ASN A 77 -13.67 -1.27 6.92
N ASP A 78 -14.48 -1.21 7.98
CA ASP A 78 -14.50 -0.05 8.89
C ASP A 78 -13.14 0.16 9.55
N PHE A 79 -12.54 -0.94 10.03
CA PHE A 79 -11.19 -0.92 10.59
C PHE A 79 -10.13 -0.51 9.57
N LYS A 80 -10.16 -1.08 8.36
CA LYS A 80 -9.26 -0.71 7.26
C LYS A 80 -9.32 0.78 6.94
N LYS A 81 -10.53 1.36 6.90
CA LYS A 81 -10.73 2.79 6.68
C LYS A 81 -10.15 3.63 7.82
N ALA A 82 -10.42 3.29 9.07
CA ALA A 82 -9.87 4.01 10.23
C ALA A 82 -8.34 3.97 10.25
N VAL A 83 -7.73 2.82 9.92
CA VAL A 83 -6.28 2.71 9.79
C VAL A 83 -5.73 3.57 8.65
N ASN A 84 -6.40 3.62 7.49
CA ASN A 84 -5.99 4.49 6.38
C ASN A 84 -6.04 5.99 6.75
N GLU A 85 -6.99 6.41 7.60
CA GLU A 85 -7.08 7.79 8.08
C GLU A 85 -5.88 8.21 8.95
N LEU A 86 -5.17 7.25 9.57
CA LEU A 86 -3.91 7.51 10.30
C LEU A 86 -2.74 7.86 9.37
N TYR A 87 -2.83 7.50 8.09
CA TYR A 87 -1.80 7.76 7.09
C TYR A 87 -2.33 8.74 6.03
N PRO A 88 -2.29 10.06 6.28
CA PRO A 88 -2.68 11.05 5.28
C PRO A 88 -1.83 10.89 3.99
N GLY A 89 -2.48 11.01 2.83
CA GLY A 89 -1.91 10.68 1.51
C GLY A 89 -2.30 9.29 0.96
N THR A 90 -3.00 8.47 1.75
CA THR A 90 -3.36 7.08 1.39
C THR A 90 -4.83 6.87 1.00
N GLY A 91 -5.53 7.95 0.61
CA GLY A 91 -6.97 7.93 0.32
C GLY A 91 -7.41 6.73 -0.54
N ASP A 92 -8.43 6.01 -0.06
CA ASP A 92 -8.97 4.76 -0.65
C ASP A 92 -9.39 4.90 -2.13
N THR A 93 -9.59 6.12 -2.62
CA THR A 93 -9.99 6.41 -3.99
C THR A 93 -8.83 6.58 -4.97
N GLN A 94 -7.61 6.87 -4.50
CA GLN A 94 -6.53 7.36 -5.37
C GLN A 94 -5.25 6.53 -5.28
N LYS A 95 -5.18 5.41 -6.02
CA LYS A 95 -4.06 4.44 -6.04
C LYS A 95 -2.67 5.08 -6.16
N TYR A 96 -2.57 6.20 -6.88
CA TYR A 96 -1.39 7.05 -6.97
C TYR A 96 -1.81 8.53 -7.00
N ASP A 97 -1.02 9.41 -6.37
CA ASP A 97 -1.19 10.86 -6.40
C ASP A 97 -0.10 11.56 -7.24
N ILE A 98 -0.24 12.86 -7.48
CA ILE A 98 0.78 13.68 -8.15
C ILE A 98 2.10 13.62 -7.37
N GLU A 99 2.05 13.55 -6.04
CA GLU A 99 3.26 13.39 -5.21
C GLU A 99 4.01 12.08 -5.49
N ASP A 100 3.31 10.98 -5.80
CA ASP A 100 3.96 9.73 -6.25
C ASP A 100 4.75 9.95 -7.55
N LEU A 101 4.16 10.69 -8.49
CA LEU A 101 4.79 11.01 -9.76
C LEU A 101 6.01 11.91 -9.53
N ASP A 102 5.90 12.91 -8.65
CA ASP A 102 7.00 13.82 -8.30
C ASP A 102 8.16 13.11 -7.60
N LEU A 103 7.88 12.11 -6.74
CA LEU A 103 8.91 11.26 -6.14
C LEU A 103 9.65 10.43 -7.20
N ILE A 104 8.91 9.85 -8.16
CA ILE A 104 9.50 9.10 -9.28
C ILE A 104 10.36 10.03 -10.13
N VAL A 105 9.87 11.22 -10.48
CA VAL A 105 10.64 12.22 -11.25
C VAL A 105 11.87 12.70 -10.47
N GLY A 106 11.72 12.95 -9.16
CA GLY A 106 12.82 13.34 -8.28
C GLY A 106 13.90 12.28 -8.14
N SER A 107 13.56 10.98 -8.22
CA SER A 107 14.53 9.88 -8.20
C SER A 107 15.52 9.92 -9.38
N ARG A 108 15.16 10.57 -10.50
CA ARG A 108 16.05 10.83 -11.64
C ARG A 108 17.18 11.80 -11.29
N ALA A 109 16.99 12.69 -10.31
CA ALA A 109 17.90 13.78 -9.99
C ALA A 109 19.05 13.41 -9.02
N TRP A 110 19.05 12.21 -8.41
CA TRP A 110 20.01 11.85 -7.36
C TRP A 110 20.61 10.43 -7.55
N PRO A 111 21.95 10.28 -7.55
CA PRO A 111 22.88 10.90 -8.47
C PRO A 111 22.85 10.11 -9.79
N GLY A 112 22.05 10.57 -10.76
CA GLY A 112 22.04 10.09 -12.15
C GLY A 112 21.92 8.58 -12.36
N MET A 113 20.76 8.10 -12.81
CA MET A 113 20.58 6.73 -13.30
C MET A 113 21.75 6.34 -14.20
N SER A 114 22.62 5.48 -13.69
CA SER A 114 23.93 5.17 -14.24
C SER A 114 23.86 3.94 -15.15
N THR A 115 22.75 3.21 -15.08
CA THR A 115 22.54 1.95 -15.80
C THR A 115 21.24 1.96 -16.61
N LEU A 116 21.25 1.17 -17.69
CA LEU A 116 20.07 0.95 -18.54
C LEU A 116 18.94 0.24 -17.78
N VAL A 117 19.27 -0.53 -16.73
CA VAL A 117 18.29 -1.20 -15.86
C VAL A 117 17.56 -0.19 -14.99
N GLU A 118 18.28 0.74 -14.35
CA GLU A 118 17.68 1.84 -13.57
C GLU A 118 16.77 2.72 -14.43
N PHE A 119 17.18 3.01 -15.67
CA PHE A 119 16.36 3.76 -16.62
C PHE A 119 15.08 2.99 -17.00
N ALA A 120 15.17 1.69 -17.29
CA ALA A 120 14.02 0.87 -17.63
C ALA A 120 13.03 0.71 -16.46
N ASP A 121 13.53 0.60 -15.23
CA ASP A 121 12.69 0.57 -14.03
C ASP A 121 12.01 1.92 -13.78
N TYR A 122 12.72 3.03 -13.98
CA TYR A 122 12.13 4.37 -13.95
C TYR A 122 11.03 4.55 -15.00
N GLU A 123 11.29 4.22 -16.26
CA GLU A 123 10.33 4.34 -17.35
C GLU A 123 9.06 3.54 -17.06
N ARG A 124 9.22 2.28 -16.63
CA ARG A 124 8.08 1.41 -16.29
C ARG A 124 7.26 2.00 -15.15
N ASN A 125 7.91 2.49 -14.10
CA ASN A 125 7.25 3.03 -12.92
C ASN A 125 6.54 4.36 -13.24
N PHE A 126 7.20 5.27 -13.95
CA PHE A 126 6.63 6.53 -14.40
C PHE A 126 5.41 6.31 -15.31
N CYS A 127 5.53 5.45 -16.33
CA CYS A 127 4.42 5.14 -17.23
C CYS A 127 3.24 4.49 -16.49
N HIS A 128 3.50 3.66 -15.48
CA HIS A 128 2.44 3.03 -14.69
C HIS A 128 1.65 4.04 -13.87
N VAL A 129 2.35 4.94 -13.16
CA VAL A 129 1.74 5.96 -12.31
C VAL A 129 1.05 7.04 -13.14
N ALA A 130 1.72 7.56 -14.16
CA ALA A 130 1.14 8.58 -15.03
C ALA A 130 -0.11 8.10 -15.77
N LYS A 131 -0.16 6.82 -16.19
CA LYS A 131 -1.36 6.24 -16.81
C LYS A 131 -2.54 6.24 -15.83
N TYR A 132 -2.32 5.83 -14.59
CA TYR A 132 -3.37 5.86 -13.57
C TYR A 132 -3.88 7.29 -13.33
N LEU A 133 -2.98 8.27 -13.21
CA LEU A 133 -3.36 9.67 -12.98
C LEU A 133 -4.12 10.27 -14.17
N ILE A 134 -3.78 9.87 -15.40
CA ILE A 134 -4.55 10.24 -16.61
C ILE A 134 -5.93 9.62 -16.59
N ASP A 135 -6.03 8.33 -16.27
CA ASP A 135 -7.31 7.60 -16.21
C ASP A 135 -8.25 8.16 -15.12
N GLN A 136 -7.70 8.78 -14.06
CA GLN A 136 -8.47 9.49 -13.04
C GLN A 136 -8.75 10.97 -13.37
N GLY A 137 -8.22 11.49 -14.49
CA GLY A 137 -8.38 12.89 -14.88
C GLY A 137 -7.56 13.89 -14.06
N ILE A 138 -6.58 13.40 -13.30
CA ILE A 138 -5.73 14.18 -12.38
C ILE A 138 -4.50 14.73 -13.09
N LEU A 139 -4.00 14.01 -14.11
CA LEU A 139 -2.86 14.40 -14.95
C LEU A 139 -3.28 14.43 -16.41
N SER A 140 -2.92 15.47 -17.16
CA SER A 140 -3.10 15.49 -18.62
C SER A 140 -1.92 14.84 -19.36
N GLU A 141 -2.14 14.40 -20.61
CA GLU A 141 -1.03 13.90 -21.45
C GLU A 141 0.09 14.95 -21.66
N ARG A 142 -0.27 16.24 -21.65
CA ARG A 142 0.69 17.35 -21.73
C ARG A 142 1.55 17.44 -20.49
N GLU A 143 0.97 17.31 -19.31
CA GLU A 143 1.69 17.33 -18.02
C GLU A 143 2.56 16.09 -17.86
N ARG A 144 2.07 14.91 -18.25
CA ARG A 144 2.89 13.69 -18.34
C ARG A 144 4.15 13.92 -19.18
N ASN A 145 4.01 14.43 -20.39
CA ASN A 145 5.15 14.61 -21.29
C ASN A 145 6.17 15.64 -20.74
N ARG A 146 5.71 16.63 -19.98
CA ARG A 146 6.60 17.59 -19.28
C ARG A 146 7.32 16.97 -18.10
N ALA A 147 6.64 16.14 -17.32
CA ALA A 147 7.21 15.47 -16.16
C ALA A 147 8.23 14.38 -16.55
N PHE A 148 8.10 13.80 -17.74
CA PHE A 148 9.04 12.79 -18.26
C PHE A 148 10.32 13.38 -18.88
N ALA A 149 10.25 14.61 -19.41
CA ALA A 149 11.34 15.26 -20.14
C ALA A 149 12.55 15.54 -19.24
#